data_AF-M0ICY4-F1
#
_entry.id   AF-M0ICY4-F1
#
_cell.length_a   1.000
_cell.length_b   1.000
_cell.length_c   1.000
_cell.angle_alpha   90.00
_cell.angle_beta   90.00
_cell.angle_gamma   90.00
#
_symmetry.space_group_name_H-M   'P 1'
#
loop_
_entity.id
_entity.type
_entity.pdbx_description
1 polymer ?
#
loop_
_entity_poly.entity_id
_entity_poly.type
_entity_poly.pdbx_seq_one_letter_code
_entity_poly.pdbx_strand_id
1 'polypeptide(L)'
;MREERGGDSSESPGDGDDLRRYHLDSDDYRRDLLPVFAEVVPVAHAVRVELDEEWLDEAFGEDDSERCVEALAAVDALDPERPDDRTRCFSLGPDREGEDALFALLDAATTMVGEHFVFRLALLDDGGDELLTTIPHESMLWGESPPLSEGVVASVQELLADRVGLFVASTVHERWETDDHAYRFDTTAIVQSTLDRKTSRTYCSALSARHLDVVDGTTLVFDTPTGEKVVPCVTRERTERVAEKVRELRRRYDGSQL
;
A
#
# COMPACT_ATOMS: atom_id res chain seq x y z
N MET A 1 -49.14 -25.95 18.40
CA MET A 1 -48.64 -25.94 19.80
C MET A 1 -47.44 -26.88 19.86
N ARG A 2 -46.33 -26.40 20.46
CA ARG A 2 -45.02 -27.04 20.72
C ARG A 2 -43.95 -27.04 19.61
N GLU A 3 -43.20 -25.95 19.59
CA GLU A 3 -41.75 -25.80 19.92
C GLU A 3 -40.72 -26.91 19.60
N GLU A 4 -39.71 -26.45 18.83
CA GLU A 4 -38.26 -26.39 19.11
C GLU A 4 -37.25 -27.47 18.63
N ARG A 5 -36.08 -26.89 18.24
CA ARG A 5 -34.72 -27.41 17.95
C ARG A 5 -34.49 -27.83 16.49
N GLY A 6 -33.48 -27.37 15.76
CA GLY A 6 -32.19 -26.74 16.10
C GLY A 6 -31.13 -27.33 15.16
N GLY A 7 -30.16 -26.52 14.71
CA GLY A 7 -29.07 -26.91 13.79
C GLY A 7 -29.05 -25.94 12.60
N ASP A 8 -28.28 -24.86 12.64
CA ASP A 8 -26.81 -24.79 12.66
C ASP A 8 -26.20 -25.53 11.46
N SER A 9 -26.04 -24.78 10.38
CA SER A 9 -25.10 -25.08 9.30
C SER A 9 -24.59 -23.75 8.78
N SER A 10 -23.57 -23.26 9.49
CA SER A 10 -22.46 -22.48 8.97
C SER A 10 -22.42 -22.41 7.43
N GLU A 11 -22.94 -21.31 6.88
CA GLU A 11 -22.55 -20.87 5.55
C GLU A 11 -21.09 -20.42 5.68
N SER A 12 -20.20 -21.23 5.12
CA SER A 12 -18.80 -20.83 4.91
C SER A 12 -18.82 -19.58 4.03
N PRO A 13 -18.11 -18.50 4.39
CA PRO A 13 -17.94 -17.40 3.46
C PRO A 13 -17.14 -17.95 2.29
N GLY A 14 -17.74 -17.86 1.09
CA GLY A 14 -17.20 -18.46 -0.12
C GLY A 14 -15.76 -18.03 -0.37
N ASP A 15 -14.96 -19.01 -0.84
CA ASP A 15 -13.74 -18.81 -1.61
C ASP A 15 -14.08 -17.90 -2.80
N GLY A 16 -14.00 -16.59 -2.58
CA GLY A 16 -13.44 -15.74 -3.62
C GLY A 16 -11.95 -16.05 -3.63
N ASP A 17 -11.40 -16.43 -4.78
CA ASP A 17 -9.97 -16.35 -5.02
C ASP A 17 -9.58 -14.87 -4.78
N ASP A 18 -9.28 -14.53 -3.52
CA ASP A 18 -8.71 -13.25 -3.15
C ASP A 18 -7.34 -13.25 -3.85
N LEU A 19 -7.28 -12.58 -5.00
CA LEU A 19 -6.05 -12.28 -5.74
C LEU A 19 -4.99 -11.92 -4.70
N ARG A 20 -3.96 -12.75 -4.57
CA ARG A 20 -2.93 -12.57 -3.54
C ARG A 20 -2.18 -11.27 -3.85
N ARG A 21 -2.60 -10.19 -3.21
CA ARG A 21 -1.86 -8.92 -3.23
C ARG A 21 -0.77 -9.01 -2.20
N TYR A 22 0.45 -8.58 -2.49
CA TYR A 22 1.47 -8.40 -1.46
C TYR A 22 1.43 -6.96 -0.99
N HIS A 23 1.59 -6.65 0.30
CA HIS A 23 1.73 -5.27 0.78
C HIS A 23 3.11 -5.08 1.37
N LEU A 24 3.73 -3.93 1.07
CA LEU A 24 4.83 -3.41 1.87
C LEU A 24 4.24 -2.56 3.00
N ASP A 25 4.48 -2.97 4.23
CA ASP A 25 4.30 -2.13 5.40
C ASP A 25 5.67 -1.76 5.95
N SER A 26 6.08 -0.51 5.75
CA SER A 26 7.40 0.02 6.13
C SER A 26 7.25 1.31 6.93
N ASP A 27 8.07 1.45 7.98
CA ASP A 27 8.18 2.68 8.77
C ASP A 27 8.93 3.82 8.04
N ASP A 28 9.74 3.48 7.05
CA ASP A 28 10.48 4.39 6.18
C ASP A 28 10.21 4.05 4.70
N TYR A 29 8.95 4.21 4.31
CA TYR A 29 8.45 3.95 2.96
C TYR A 29 9.34 4.55 1.86
N ARG A 30 9.79 5.79 2.05
CA ARG A 30 10.63 6.51 1.07
C ARG A 30 11.96 5.82 0.84
N ARG A 31 12.61 5.38 1.93
CA ARG A 31 13.86 4.63 1.86
C ARG A 31 13.67 3.26 1.23
N ASP A 32 12.49 2.65 1.40
CA ASP A 32 12.22 1.28 0.99
C ASP A 32 11.67 1.14 -0.43
N LEU A 33 11.07 2.21 -0.97
CA LEU A 33 10.45 2.21 -2.29
C LEU A 33 11.43 1.86 -3.42
N LEU A 34 12.52 2.63 -3.59
CA LEU A 34 13.48 2.39 -4.67
C LEU A 34 14.09 0.98 -4.63
N PRO A 35 14.61 0.50 -3.47
CA PRO A 35 15.16 -0.84 -3.39
C PRO A 35 14.18 -1.95 -3.75
N VAL A 36 12.92 -1.87 -3.32
CA VAL A 36 11.91 -2.90 -3.64
C VAL A 36 11.60 -2.90 -5.14
N PHE A 37 11.49 -1.73 -5.76
CA PHE A 37 11.34 -1.65 -7.22
C PHE A 37 12.53 -2.24 -7.96
N ALA A 38 13.76 -1.96 -7.52
CA ALA A 38 14.97 -2.51 -8.14
C ALA A 38 15.04 -4.05 -8.13
N GLU A 39 14.46 -4.69 -7.12
CA GLU A 39 14.35 -6.17 -7.07
C GLU A 39 13.31 -6.73 -8.05
N VAL A 40 12.27 -5.96 -8.39
CA VAL A 40 11.18 -6.41 -9.26
C VAL A 40 11.39 -6.02 -10.73
N VAL A 41 12.08 -4.92 -11.01
CA VAL A 41 12.42 -4.45 -12.37
C VAL A 41 12.98 -5.55 -13.30
N PRO A 42 13.88 -6.46 -12.85
CA PRO A 42 14.42 -7.53 -13.71
C PRO A 42 13.38 -8.51 -14.28
N VAL A 43 12.19 -8.59 -13.68
CA VAL A 43 11.09 -9.43 -14.16
C VAL A 43 9.95 -8.63 -14.79
N ALA A 44 10.06 -7.31 -14.82
CA ALA A 44 9.09 -6.42 -15.46
C ALA A 44 9.46 -6.14 -16.93
N HIS A 45 8.45 -5.90 -17.75
CA HIS A 45 8.59 -5.56 -19.17
C HIS A 45 8.32 -4.07 -19.44
N ALA A 46 7.32 -3.52 -18.78
CA ALA A 46 6.86 -2.16 -18.98
C ALA A 46 6.47 -1.48 -17.67
N VAL A 47 6.27 -0.17 -17.74
CA VAL A 47 5.80 0.66 -16.65
C VAL A 47 4.56 1.40 -17.12
N ARG A 48 3.52 1.41 -16.28
CA ARG A 48 2.35 2.29 -16.44
C ARG A 48 2.37 3.36 -15.35
N VAL A 49 2.19 4.60 -15.76
CA VAL A 49 2.09 5.77 -14.89
C VAL A 49 0.73 6.41 -15.13
N GLU A 50 -0.12 6.41 -14.12
CA GLU A 50 -1.44 7.06 -14.14
C GLU A 50 -1.36 8.33 -13.29
N LEU A 51 -1.50 9.49 -13.93
CA LEU A 51 -1.39 10.81 -13.29
C LEU A 51 -2.76 11.32 -12.82
N ASP A 52 -2.79 11.93 -11.65
CA ASP A 52 -3.89 12.79 -11.24
C ASP A 52 -3.45 14.26 -11.37
N GLU A 53 -3.59 14.77 -12.59
CA GLU A 53 -3.03 16.06 -13.02
C GLU A 53 -3.58 17.28 -12.26
N GLU A 54 -4.68 17.15 -11.51
CA GLU A 54 -5.29 18.27 -10.75
C GLU A 54 -4.31 18.90 -9.74
N TRP A 55 -3.25 18.19 -9.36
CA TRP A 55 -2.23 18.66 -8.43
C TRP A 55 -1.01 19.30 -9.09
N LEU A 56 -0.79 19.14 -10.40
CA LEU A 56 0.35 19.74 -11.11
C LEU A 56 0.24 21.27 -11.24
N ASP A 57 -0.97 21.81 -11.07
CA ASP A 57 -1.25 23.25 -11.11
C ASP A 57 -1.06 23.93 -9.73
N GLU A 58 -0.77 23.17 -8.66
CA GLU A 58 -0.50 23.73 -7.33
C GLU A 58 0.98 24.08 -7.15
N ALA A 59 1.25 25.26 -6.59
CA ALA A 59 2.61 25.74 -6.37
C ALA A 59 3.24 25.06 -5.14
N PHE A 60 3.94 23.94 -5.35
CA PHE A 60 4.88 23.40 -4.38
C PHE A 60 6.21 24.18 -4.44
N GLY A 61 7.15 23.92 -3.52
CA GLY A 61 8.48 24.56 -3.55
C GLY A 61 9.16 24.41 -4.93
N GLU A 62 9.92 25.42 -5.35
CA GLU A 62 10.50 25.51 -6.71
C GLU A 62 11.34 24.26 -7.07
N ASP A 63 12.30 23.88 -6.21
CA ASP A 63 13.22 22.74 -6.43
C ASP A 63 12.50 21.38 -6.58
N ASP A 64 11.35 21.28 -5.95
CA ASP A 64 10.63 20.04 -5.70
C ASP A 64 9.62 19.80 -6.84
N SER A 65 9.05 20.90 -7.36
CA SER A 65 8.27 20.91 -8.61
C SER A 65 9.16 20.66 -9.84
N GLU A 66 10.39 21.20 -9.84
CA GLU A 66 11.37 20.99 -10.92
C GLU A 66 11.68 19.50 -11.11
N ARG A 67 11.90 18.74 -10.02
CA ARG A 67 12.16 17.30 -10.08
C ARG A 67 11.02 16.49 -10.70
N CYS A 68 9.77 16.80 -10.36
CA CYS A 68 8.61 16.13 -10.97
C CYS A 68 8.49 16.45 -12.46
N VAL A 69 8.72 17.71 -12.84
CA VAL A 69 8.73 18.12 -14.25
C VAL A 69 9.85 17.42 -15.01
N GLU A 70 11.05 17.33 -14.44
CA GLU A 70 12.18 16.60 -15.03
C GLU A 70 11.89 15.11 -15.19
N ALA A 71 11.33 14.46 -14.16
CA ALA A 71 10.96 13.04 -14.22
C ALA A 71 9.89 12.78 -15.28
N LEU A 72 8.86 13.62 -15.37
CA LEU A 72 7.82 13.52 -16.40
C LEU A 72 8.38 13.79 -17.80
N ALA A 73 9.32 14.73 -17.94
CA ALA A 73 9.99 15.00 -19.22
C ALA A 73 10.86 13.81 -19.67
N ALA A 74 11.53 13.12 -18.73
CA ALA A 74 12.27 11.89 -19.03
C ALA A 74 11.33 10.78 -19.54
N VAL A 75 10.15 10.63 -18.94
CA VAL A 75 9.11 9.71 -19.42
C VAL A 75 8.63 10.11 -20.82
N ASP A 76 8.33 11.39 -21.04
CA ASP A 76 7.84 11.87 -22.34
C ASP A 76 8.88 11.74 -23.45
N ALA A 77 10.18 11.81 -23.13
CA ALA A 77 11.27 11.58 -24.08
C ALA A 77 11.32 10.15 -24.63
N LEU A 78 10.71 9.18 -23.93
CA LEU A 78 10.58 7.79 -24.38
C LEU A 78 9.45 7.58 -25.41
N ASP A 79 8.69 8.63 -25.74
CA ASP A 79 7.49 8.56 -26.59
C ASP A 79 6.51 7.46 -26.10
N PRO A 80 6.02 7.55 -24.84
CA PRO A 80 5.21 6.51 -24.24
C PRO A 80 3.88 6.35 -24.98
N GLU A 81 3.33 5.14 -24.96
CA GLU A 81 1.94 4.93 -25.34
C GLU A 81 1.02 5.70 -24.38
N ARG A 82 -0.01 6.34 -24.94
CA ARG A 82 -0.98 7.16 -24.19
C ARG A 82 -2.40 6.64 -24.44
N PRO A 83 -2.88 5.68 -23.63
CA PRO A 83 -4.25 5.17 -23.73
C PRO A 83 -5.32 6.25 -23.50
N ASP A 84 -4.99 7.24 -22.68
CA ASP A 84 -5.78 8.42 -22.39
C ASP A 84 -4.84 9.59 -22.02
N ASP A 85 -5.42 10.75 -21.70
CA ASP A 85 -4.65 11.97 -21.40
C ASP A 85 -3.82 11.85 -20.10
N ARG A 86 -4.17 10.94 -19.20
CA ARG A 86 -3.58 10.81 -17.85
C ARG A 86 -2.62 9.63 -17.72
N THR A 87 -2.62 8.72 -18.68
CA THR A 87 -1.88 7.46 -18.61
C THR A 87 -0.71 7.46 -19.58
N ARG A 88 0.47 7.10 -19.07
CA ARG A 88 1.71 6.92 -19.85
C ARG A 88 2.20 5.49 -19.65
N CYS A 89 2.36 4.75 -20.74
CA CYS A 89 2.90 3.39 -20.74
C CYS A 89 4.21 3.36 -21.53
N PHE A 90 5.31 2.96 -20.91
CA PHE A 90 6.60 2.82 -21.59
C PHE A 90 7.26 1.48 -21.28
N SER A 91 7.99 0.94 -22.26
CA SER A 91 8.80 -0.27 -22.07
C SER A 91 10.06 0.06 -21.27
N LEU A 92 10.49 -0.87 -20.42
CA LEU A 92 11.82 -0.79 -19.79
C LEU A 92 12.93 -1.02 -20.83
N GLY A 93 12.61 -1.71 -21.93
CA GLY A 93 13.48 -1.93 -23.08
C GLY A 93 14.71 -2.82 -22.79
N PRO A 94 15.40 -3.30 -23.83
CA PRO A 94 16.65 -4.07 -23.68
C PRO A 94 17.83 -3.21 -23.23
N ASP A 95 17.80 -1.90 -23.55
CA ASP A 95 18.86 -0.94 -23.25
C ASP A 95 18.66 -0.18 -21.93
N ARG A 96 17.58 -0.51 -21.19
CA ARG A 96 17.24 0.03 -19.85
C ARG A 96 17.06 1.57 -19.78
N GLU A 97 16.87 2.26 -20.90
CA GLU A 97 16.53 3.70 -20.89
C GLU A 97 15.22 3.98 -20.14
N GLY A 98 14.25 3.05 -20.22
CA GLY A 98 13.02 3.14 -19.43
C GLY A 98 13.24 2.98 -17.93
N GLU A 99 14.33 2.33 -17.52
CA GLU A 99 14.67 2.19 -16.10
C GLU A 99 15.13 3.50 -15.49
N ASP A 100 15.92 4.29 -16.22
CA ASP A 100 16.34 5.62 -15.77
C ASP A 100 15.12 6.54 -15.55
N ALA A 101 14.14 6.51 -16.46
CA ALA A 101 12.89 7.26 -16.31
C ALA A 101 12.04 6.75 -15.13
N LEU A 102 11.96 5.43 -14.94
CA LEU A 102 11.29 4.83 -13.77
C LEU A 102 11.93 5.30 -12.46
N PHE A 103 13.25 5.23 -12.33
CA PHE A 103 13.92 5.63 -11.09
C PHE A 103 13.91 7.14 -10.87
N ALA A 104 13.86 7.95 -11.92
CA ALA A 104 13.61 9.39 -11.79
C ALA A 104 12.21 9.67 -11.19
N LEU A 105 11.17 8.96 -11.64
CA LEU A 105 9.83 9.06 -11.04
C LEU A 105 9.81 8.61 -9.59
N LEU A 106 10.47 7.49 -9.27
CA LEU A 106 10.54 6.98 -7.91
C LEU A 106 11.34 7.92 -6.99
N ASP A 107 12.44 8.52 -7.46
CA ASP A 107 13.19 9.53 -6.69
C ASP A 107 12.31 10.75 -6.40
N ALA A 108 11.60 11.27 -7.41
CA ALA A 108 10.63 12.37 -7.23
C ALA A 108 9.51 12.01 -6.24
N ALA A 109 9.02 10.76 -6.26
CA ALA A 109 8.04 10.25 -5.30
C ALA A 109 8.54 10.18 -3.84
N THR A 110 9.86 10.22 -3.61
CA THR A 110 10.42 10.24 -2.26
C THR A 110 10.63 11.64 -1.69
N THR A 111 10.39 12.71 -2.44
CA THR A 111 10.53 14.10 -1.95
C THR A 111 9.25 14.59 -1.26
N MET A 112 9.24 15.84 -0.74
CA MET A 112 8.01 16.41 -0.16
C MET A 112 6.92 16.59 -1.22
N VAL A 113 7.30 16.82 -2.48
CA VAL A 113 6.35 16.80 -3.59
C VAL A 113 5.78 15.41 -3.82
N GLY A 114 6.49 14.32 -3.50
CA GLY A 114 5.92 12.97 -3.45
C GLY A 114 4.71 12.79 -2.51
N GLU A 115 4.51 13.68 -1.52
CA GLU A 115 3.29 13.70 -0.69
C GLU A 115 2.07 14.28 -1.42
N HIS A 116 2.31 14.95 -2.56
CA HIS A 116 1.31 15.64 -3.37
C HIS A 116 1.33 15.25 -4.85
N PHE A 117 2.36 14.55 -5.31
CA PHE A 117 2.52 14.06 -6.67
C PHE A 117 1.72 12.76 -6.77
N VAL A 118 0.46 12.94 -7.12
CA VAL A 118 -0.52 11.87 -7.22
C VAL A 118 -0.30 11.18 -8.56
N PHE A 119 0.56 10.17 -8.54
CA PHE A 119 0.60 9.19 -9.61
C PHE A 119 0.55 7.79 -9.04
N ARG A 120 -0.11 6.90 -9.76
CA ARG A 120 0.00 5.46 -9.55
C ARG A 120 1.02 4.94 -10.55
N LEU A 121 2.02 4.23 -10.05
CA LEU A 121 3.00 3.57 -10.89
C LEU A 121 2.83 2.06 -10.76
N ALA A 122 2.79 1.36 -11.88
CA ALA A 122 2.72 -0.09 -11.93
C ALA A 122 3.82 -0.65 -12.84
N LEU A 123 4.59 -1.62 -12.34
CA LEU A 123 5.41 -2.50 -13.16
C LEU A 123 4.51 -3.55 -13.80
N LEU A 124 4.64 -3.76 -15.10
CA LEU A 124 3.85 -4.71 -15.87
C LEU A 124 4.72 -5.84 -16.38
N ASP A 125 4.18 -7.05 -16.47
CA ASP A 125 4.81 -8.17 -17.16
C ASP A 125 4.63 -8.08 -18.70
N ASP A 126 5.12 -9.09 -19.42
CA ASP A 126 5.01 -9.18 -20.89
C ASP A 126 3.55 -9.35 -21.38
N GLY A 127 2.65 -9.80 -20.51
CA GLY A 127 1.22 -9.89 -20.77
C GLY A 127 0.45 -8.60 -20.47
N GLY A 128 1.10 -7.62 -19.82
CA GLY A 128 0.49 -6.39 -19.35
C GLY A 128 -0.17 -6.50 -17.97
N ASP A 129 0.04 -7.60 -17.25
CA ASP A 129 -0.45 -7.78 -15.89
C ASP A 129 0.41 -7.00 -14.88
N GLU A 130 -0.22 -6.40 -13.87
CA GLU A 130 0.50 -5.65 -12.83
C GLU A 130 1.29 -6.60 -11.92
N LEU A 131 2.59 -6.33 -11.75
CA LEU A 131 3.50 -7.07 -10.88
C LEU A 131 3.69 -6.37 -9.53
N LEU A 132 3.90 -5.06 -9.58
CA LEU A 132 4.16 -4.21 -8.42
C LEU A 132 3.62 -2.81 -8.68
N THR A 133 2.78 -2.34 -7.78
CA THR A 133 2.06 -1.08 -7.91
C THR A 133 2.29 -0.22 -6.67
N THR A 134 2.52 1.07 -6.89
CA THR A 134 2.73 2.06 -5.85
C THR A 134 1.85 3.28 -6.04
N ILE A 135 1.37 3.82 -4.92
CA ILE A 135 0.81 5.17 -4.83
C ILE A 135 1.62 5.89 -3.74
N PRO A 136 2.64 6.68 -4.13
CA PRO A 136 3.61 7.25 -3.19
C PRO A 136 3.01 8.10 -2.08
N HIS A 137 2.07 8.98 -2.41
CA HIS A 137 1.43 9.87 -1.43
C HIS A 137 0.59 9.13 -0.38
N GLU A 138 0.15 7.90 -0.70
CA GLU A 138 -0.57 7.05 0.27
C GLU A 138 0.39 6.16 1.07
N SER A 139 1.70 6.27 0.84
CA SER A 139 2.73 5.35 1.36
C SER A 139 2.36 3.90 1.10
N MET A 140 1.74 3.64 -0.06
CA MET A 140 1.24 2.33 -0.44
C MET A 140 2.09 1.73 -1.54
N LEU A 141 2.55 0.50 -1.29
CA LEU A 141 3.20 -0.35 -2.27
C LEU A 141 2.60 -1.75 -2.13
N TRP A 142 2.15 -2.31 -3.25
CA TRP A 142 1.60 -3.64 -3.28
C TRP A 142 1.92 -4.40 -4.55
N GLY A 143 2.15 -5.71 -4.44
CA GLY A 143 2.19 -6.61 -5.58
C GLY A 143 0.78 -7.02 -5.98
N GLU A 144 0.53 -7.24 -7.26
CA GLU A 144 -0.74 -7.75 -7.78
C GLU A 144 -0.61 -9.23 -8.19
N SER A 145 -1.70 -9.79 -8.72
CA SER A 145 -1.79 -11.18 -9.19
C SER A 145 -1.72 -11.22 -10.72
N PRO A 146 -0.91 -12.12 -11.33
CA PRO A 146 -0.27 -13.28 -10.70
C PRO A 146 0.88 -12.90 -9.76
N PRO A 147 1.03 -13.62 -8.63
CA PRO A 147 1.98 -13.26 -7.60
C PRO A 147 3.40 -13.23 -8.17
N LEU A 148 4.19 -12.24 -7.73
CA LEU A 148 5.64 -12.24 -7.92
C LEU A 148 6.21 -13.61 -7.60
N SER A 149 7.19 -14.06 -8.40
CA SER A 149 7.82 -15.36 -8.18
C SER A 149 8.39 -15.46 -6.76
N GLU A 150 8.35 -16.66 -6.17
CA GLU A 150 8.84 -16.89 -4.80
C GLU A 150 10.27 -16.38 -4.58
N GLY A 151 11.12 -16.44 -5.61
CA GLY A 151 12.50 -15.93 -5.57
C GLY A 151 12.56 -14.41 -5.45
N VAL A 152 11.72 -13.68 -6.18
CA VAL A 152 11.64 -12.21 -6.09
C VAL A 152 11.09 -11.79 -4.73
N VAL A 153 10.04 -12.46 -4.25
CA VAL A 153 9.48 -12.20 -2.92
C VAL A 153 10.53 -12.43 -1.83
N ALA A 154 11.28 -13.53 -1.90
CA ALA A 154 12.34 -13.82 -0.95
C ALA A 154 13.47 -12.78 -0.98
N SER A 155 13.87 -12.32 -2.17
CA SER A 155 14.88 -11.26 -2.33
C SER A 155 14.44 -9.95 -1.68
N VAL A 156 13.20 -9.53 -1.94
CA VAL A 156 12.60 -8.35 -1.32
C VAL A 156 12.55 -8.50 0.21
N GLN A 157 12.16 -9.66 0.72
CA GLN A 157 12.12 -9.92 2.17
C GLN A 157 13.51 -9.91 2.81
N GLU A 158 14.54 -10.45 2.14
CA GLU A 158 15.92 -10.39 2.60
C GLU A 158 16.44 -8.94 2.63
N LEU A 159 16.13 -8.15 1.60
CA LEU A 159 16.47 -6.73 1.53
C LEU A 159 15.83 -5.90 2.66
N LEU A 160 14.65 -6.29 3.12
CA LEU A 160 13.92 -5.64 4.21
C LEU A 160 14.26 -6.22 5.60
N ALA A 161 15.05 -7.28 5.70
CA ALA A 161 15.25 -8.03 6.96
C ALA A 161 15.83 -7.21 8.12
N ASP A 162 16.65 -6.19 7.81
CA ASP A 162 17.25 -5.27 8.79
C ASP A 162 16.40 -3.99 9.01
N ARG A 163 15.18 -3.93 8.45
CA ARG A 163 14.28 -2.77 8.49
C ARG A 163 13.00 -3.12 9.25
N VAL A 164 12.25 -2.10 9.71
CA VAL A 164 10.87 -2.27 10.19
C VAL A 164 9.94 -2.24 8.98
N GLY A 165 10.19 -3.16 8.04
CA GLY A 165 9.54 -3.25 6.75
C GLY A 165 9.14 -4.70 6.44
N LEU A 166 7.93 -4.93 5.97
CA LEU A 166 7.42 -6.26 5.67
C LEU A 166 6.74 -6.29 4.32
N PHE A 167 7.19 -7.18 3.43
CA PHE A 167 6.53 -7.49 2.16
C PHE A 167 5.85 -8.87 2.22
N VAL A 168 4.53 -8.90 2.45
CA VAL A 168 3.78 -10.16 2.64
C VAL A 168 2.41 -10.11 1.97
N ALA A 169 1.82 -11.29 1.75
CA ALA A 169 0.47 -11.41 1.22
C ALA A 169 -0.56 -10.72 2.12
N SER A 170 -1.42 -9.91 1.50
CA SER A 170 -2.60 -9.27 2.04
C SER A 170 -3.46 -10.29 2.74
N THR A 171 -3.77 -10.03 4.00
CA THR A 171 -4.71 -10.84 4.76
C THR A 171 -5.64 -9.90 5.51
N VAL A 172 -6.92 -9.90 5.16
CA VAL A 172 -7.89 -9.07 5.87
C VAL A 172 -8.32 -9.77 7.15
N HIS A 173 -7.94 -9.22 8.29
CA HIS A 173 -8.24 -9.75 9.61
C HIS A 173 -9.63 -9.36 10.11
N GLU A 174 -10.01 -8.10 9.89
CA GLU A 174 -11.27 -7.54 10.37
C GLU A 174 -11.78 -6.45 9.41
N ARG A 175 -13.11 -6.29 9.36
CA ARG A 175 -13.78 -5.19 8.65
C ARG A 175 -14.88 -4.63 9.55
N TRP A 176 -15.01 -3.31 9.60
CA TRP A 176 -16.09 -2.65 10.31
C TRP A 176 -16.38 -1.28 9.73
N GLU A 177 -17.52 -0.71 10.08
CA GLU A 177 -17.95 0.61 9.61
C GLU A 177 -18.39 1.44 10.82
N THR A 178 -18.15 2.74 10.73
CA THR A 178 -18.73 3.77 11.61
C THR A 178 -19.74 4.59 10.81
N ASP A 179 -20.33 5.61 11.43
CA ASP A 179 -21.26 6.50 10.73
C ASP A 179 -20.60 7.31 9.60
N ASP A 180 -19.27 7.47 9.64
CA ASP A 180 -18.52 8.32 8.71
C ASP A 180 -17.62 7.53 7.75
N HIS A 181 -17.10 6.37 8.16
CA HIS A 181 -16.04 5.66 7.44
C HIS A 181 -16.18 4.14 7.52
N ALA A 182 -15.68 3.47 6.48
CA ALA A 182 -15.40 2.05 6.52
C ALA A 182 -13.94 1.82 6.92
N TYR A 183 -13.68 0.79 7.72
CA TYR A 183 -12.35 0.40 8.16
C TYR A 183 -12.07 -1.06 7.83
N ARG A 184 -10.82 -1.33 7.52
CA ARG A 184 -10.29 -2.67 7.27
C ARG A 184 -8.96 -2.82 7.97
N PHE A 185 -8.82 -3.87 8.78
CA PHE A 185 -7.51 -4.28 9.26
C PHE A 185 -6.92 -5.29 8.28
N ASP A 186 -5.98 -4.84 7.46
CA ASP A 186 -5.35 -5.58 6.39
C ASP A 186 -3.89 -5.81 6.70
N THR A 187 -3.52 -7.07 6.90
CA THR A 187 -2.16 -7.51 7.20
C THR A 187 -1.67 -6.88 8.49
N THR A 188 -1.07 -5.70 8.44
CA THR A 188 -0.58 -4.92 9.57
C THR A 188 -1.11 -3.49 9.56
N ALA A 189 -1.76 -3.06 8.48
CA ALA A 189 -2.32 -1.72 8.29
C ALA A 189 -3.81 -1.66 8.62
N ILE A 190 -4.23 -0.63 9.31
CA ILE A 190 -5.64 -0.23 9.39
C ILE A 190 -5.88 0.78 8.28
N VAL A 191 -6.67 0.37 7.29
CA VAL A 191 -7.12 1.19 6.16
C VAL A 191 -8.45 1.82 6.51
N GLN A 192 -8.57 3.13 6.29
CA GLN A 192 -9.81 3.89 6.38
C GLN A 192 -10.29 4.24 4.98
N SER A 193 -11.58 4.06 4.71
CA SER A 193 -12.21 4.37 3.43
C SER A 193 -13.48 5.18 3.63
N THR A 194 -13.89 5.93 2.61
CA THR A 194 -15.25 6.46 2.54
C THR A 194 -16.25 5.32 2.51
N LEU A 195 -17.49 5.57 2.97
CA LEU A 195 -18.55 4.55 2.98
C LEU A 195 -18.91 4.04 1.57
N ASP A 196 -18.76 4.89 0.54
CA ASP A 196 -18.91 4.48 -0.86
C ASP A 196 -17.68 3.75 -1.43
N ARG A 197 -16.62 3.60 -0.62
CA ARG A 197 -15.34 2.92 -0.90
C ARG A 197 -14.60 3.47 -2.10
N LYS A 198 -14.88 4.70 -2.52
CA LYS A 198 -14.19 5.34 -3.64
C LYS A 198 -12.82 5.88 -3.26
N THR A 199 -12.64 6.25 -2.00
CA THR A 199 -11.34 6.70 -1.50
C THR A 199 -10.94 5.87 -0.29
N SER A 200 -9.65 5.57 -0.20
CA SER A 200 -9.07 4.79 0.89
C SER A 200 -7.68 5.29 1.20
N ARG A 201 -7.28 5.22 2.46
CA ARG A 201 -5.91 5.52 2.88
C ARG A 201 -5.47 4.58 3.99
N THR A 202 -4.19 4.27 4.04
CA THR A 202 -3.58 3.67 5.23
C THR A 202 -3.65 4.69 6.37
N TYR A 203 -4.43 4.38 7.40
CA TYR A 203 -4.69 5.29 8.51
C TYR A 203 -3.66 5.14 9.64
N CYS A 204 -3.28 3.89 9.95
CA CYS A 204 -2.18 3.56 10.85
C CYS A 204 -1.69 2.13 10.60
N SER A 205 -0.54 1.75 11.16
CA SER A 205 0.04 0.41 11.04
C SER A 205 0.54 -0.12 12.38
N ALA A 206 0.41 -1.43 12.58
CA ALA A 206 0.99 -2.16 13.71
C ALA A 206 2.52 -2.04 13.77
N LEU A 207 3.19 -1.93 12.62
CA LEU A 207 4.66 -1.89 12.51
C LEU A 207 5.24 -0.48 12.72
N SER A 208 4.47 0.57 12.50
CA SER A 208 4.94 1.95 12.78
C SER A 208 4.45 2.48 14.12
N ALA A 209 3.41 1.90 14.72
CA ALA A 209 2.93 2.31 16.04
C ALA A 209 4.00 2.17 17.12
N ARG A 210 4.20 3.21 17.92
CA ARG A 210 5.07 3.23 19.11
C ARG A 210 4.33 2.74 20.35
N HIS A 211 3.03 3.02 20.40
CA HIS A 211 2.15 2.61 21.48
C HIS A 211 0.73 2.35 20.97
N LEU A 212 0.00 1.49 21.68
CA LEU A 212 -1.40 1.17 21.42
C LEU A 212 -2.18 1.16 22.73
N ASP A 213 -3.14 2.08 22.84
CA ASP A 213 -4.06 2.18 23.95
C ASP A 213 -5.49 1.79 23.56
N VAL A 214 -6.22 1.25 24.54
CA VAL A 214 -7.67 1.04 24.46
C VAL A 214 -8.35 2.09 25.34
N VAL A 215 -8.99 3.06 24.71
CA VAL A 215 -9.77 4.10 25.39
C VAL A 215 -11.24 3.68 25.37
N ASP A 216 -11.95 3.95 26.47
CA ASP A 216 -13.41 3.72 26.67
C ASP A 216 -13.96 2.31 26.37
N GLY A 217 -13.08 1.38 26.00
CA GLY A 217 -13.40 0.04 25.55
C GLY A 217 -13.77 -0.05 24.07
N THR A 218 -14.11 1.04 23.38
CA THR A 218 -14.58 1.02 21.98
C THR A 218 -13.64 1.71 21.00
N THR A 219 -12.54 2.29 21.49
CA THR A 219 -11.62 3.08 20.68
C THR A 219 -10.18 2.60 20.85
N LEU A 220 -9.47 2.44 19.74
CA LEU A 220 -8.03 2.24 19.73
C LEU A 220 -7.33 3.57 19.47
N VAL A 221 -6.26 3.84 20.21
CA VAL A 221 -5.41 5.01 20.02
C VAL A 221 -4.00 4.54 19.73
N PHE A 222 -3.50 4.88 18.55
CA PHE A 222 -2.15 4.56 18.10
C PHE A 222 -1.28 5.81 18.19
N ASP A 223 -0.19 5.75 18.94
CA ASP A 223 0.88 6.74 18.82
C ASP A 223 1.77 6.37 17.63
N THR A 224 1.75 7.17 16.57
CA THR A 224 2.52 6.93 15.34
C THR A 224 3.54 8.03 15.09
N PRO A 225 4.55 7.83 14.24
CA PRO A 225 5.50 8.89 13.87
C PRO A 225 4.83 10.15 13.29
N THR A 226 3.64 10.01 12.67
CA THR A 226 2.85 11.10 12.10
C THR A 226 1.76 11.63 13.06
N GLY A 227 1.88 11.33 14.35
CA GLY A 227 0.97 11.74 15.40
C GLY A 227 -0.04 10.67 15.82
N GLU A 228 -0.88 11.03 16.78
CA GLU A 228 -1.90 10.14 17.32
C GLU A 228 -2.98 9.83 16.28
N LYS A 229 -3.35 8.54 16.14
CA LYS A 229 -4.43 8.06 15.27
C LYS A 229 -5.50 7.39 16.11
N VAL A 230 -6.75 7.83 15.93
CA VAL A 230 -7.90 7.36 16.72
C VAL A 230 -8.77 6.49 15.83
N VAL A 231 -8.94 5.23 16.21
CA VAL A 231 -9.65 4.21 15.44
C VAL A 231 -10.87 3.72 16.22
N PRO A 232 -12.09 4.17 15.87
CA PRO A 232 -13.31 3.72 16.53
C PRO A 232 -13.65 2.29 16.09
N CYS A 233 -13.77 1.37 17.03
CA CYS A 233 -14.10 -0.04 16.81
C CYS A 233 -15.59 -0.37 17.05
N VAL A 234 -16.38 0.60 17.52
CA VAL A 234 -17.85 0.52 17.76
C VAL A 234 -18.26 -0.41 18.91
N THR A 235 -17.58 -1.53 19.11
CA THR A 235 -17.88 -2.50 20.18
C THR A 235 -16.62 -2.89 20.92
N ARG A 236 -16.79 -3.19 22.21
CA ARG A 236 -15.68 -3.63 23.07
C ARG A 236 -15.00 -4.90 22.59
N GLU A 237 -15.81 -5.87 22.19
CA GLU A 237 -15.31 -7.13 21.66
C GLU A 237 -14.42 -6.92 20.43
N ARG A 238 -14.82 -6.02 19.52
CA ARG A 238 -14.01 -5.71 18.33
C ARG A 238 -12.69 -5.03 18.73
N THR A 239 -12.75 -4.05 19.62
CA THR A 239 -11.54 -3.36 20.12
C THR A 239 -10.54 -4.36 20.68
N GLU A 240 -11.01 -5.31 21.50
CA GLU A 240 -10.18 -6.35 22.10
C GLU A 240 -9.55 -7.26 21.02
N ARG A 241 -10.34 -7.75 20.04
CA ARG A 241 -9.82 -8.59 18.95
C ARG A 241 -8.81 -7.87 18.06
N VAL A 242 -9.10 -6.63 17.66
CA VAL A 242 -8.19 -5.83 16.83
C VAL A 242 -6.91 -5.53 17.60
N ALA A 243 -6.99 -5.12 18.86
CA ALA A 243 -5.81 -4.85 19.68
C ALA A 243 -4.95 -6.09 19.90
N GLU A 244 -5.56 -7.25 20.17
CA GLU A 244 -4.83 -8.51 20.31
C GLU A 244 -4.10 -8.88 19.02
N LYS A 245 -4.79 -8.78 17.88
CA LYS A 245 -4.21 -9.09 16.57
C LYS A 245 -3.09 -8.13 16.20
N VAL A 246 -3.23 -6.83 16.46
CA VAL A 246 -2.14 -5.84 16.29
C VAL A 246 -0.90 -6.24 17.09
N ARG A 247 -1.06 -6.58 18.38
CA ARG A 247 0.06 -7.01 19.23
C ARG A 247 0.69 -8.33 18.77
N GLU A 248 -0.12 -9.26 18.29
CA GLU A 248 0.37 -10.51 17.71
C GLU A 248 1.24 -10.25 16.47
N LEU A 249 0.76 -9.43 15.54
CA LEU A 249 1.47 -9.12 14.30
C LEU A 249 2.74 -8.32 14.55
N ARG A 250 2.72 -7.36 15.48
CA ARG A 250 3.92 -6.66 15.96
C ARG A 250 5.00 -7.64 16.40
N ARG A 251 4.63 -8.58 17.29
CA ARG A 251 5.57 -9.60 17.77
C ARG A 251 6.04 -10.53 16.66
N ARG A 252 5.15 -10.88 15.73
CA ARG A 252 5.47 -11.78 14.62
C ARG A 252 6.50 -11.19 13.66
N TYR A 253 6.37 -9.91 13.32
CA TYR A 253 7.14 -9.31 12.24
C TYR A 253 8.26 -8.39 12.70
N ASP A 254 8.09 -7.67 13.81
CA ASP A 254 9.12 -6.77 14.37
C ASP A 254 9.73 -7.31 15.68
N GLY A 255 9.18 -8.39 16.25
CA GLY A 255 9.68 -9.02 17.48
C GLY A 255 9.45 -8.20 18.76
N SER A 256 9.04 -6.94 18.66
CA SER A 256 8.77 -6.05 19.78
C SER A 256 7.34 -6.18 20.33
N GLN A 257 7.09 -5.51 21.47
CA GLN A 257 5.80 -5.53 22.16
C GLN A 257 5.19 -4.13 22.17
N LEU A 258 3.87 -4.07 21.96
CA LEU A 258 3.00 -2.89 22.09
C LEU A 258 2.12 -2.97 23.34
#